data_AF-A0A971EUT3-F1
#
_entry.id   AF-A0A971EUT3-F1
#
_cell.length_a   1.000
_cell.length_b   1.000
_cell.length_c   1.000
_cell.angle_alpha   90.00
_cell.angle_beta   90.00
_cell.angle_gamma   90.00
#
_symmetry.space_group_name_H-M   'P 1'
#
loop_
_entity.id
_entity.type
_entity.pdbx_description
1 polymer ?
#
loop_
_entity_poly.entity_id
_entity_poly.type
_entity_poly.pdbx_seq_one_letter_code
_entity_poly.pdbx_strand_id
1 'polypeptide(L)'
;MSFFQRLKEGLNKTKEKFIKQIDKLLASFRKIDEELFEQLEEVLIESDIAINTVMQIIEQLKQEVKINNITDPLQIRDLLKKKLFEI
;
A
#
# COMPACT_ATOMS: atom_id res chain seq x y z
N MET A 1 -14.90 11.34 26.32
CA MET A 1 -14.44 10.52 25.19
C MET A 1 -14.04 9.16 25.72
N SER A 2 -14.58 8.08 25.17
CA SER A 2 -14.27 6.71 25.62
C SER A 2 -12.84 6.30 25.22
N PHE A 3 -12.19 5.45 26.02
CA PHE A 3 -10.87 4.87 25.72
C PHE A 3 -10.84 4.21 24.32
N PHE A 4 -11.94 3.54 23.96
CA PHE A 4 -12.11 2.94 22.64
C PHE A 4 -12.14 3.97 21.49
N GLN A 5 -12.74 5.14 21.70
CA GLN A 5 -12.74 6.21 20.69
C GLN A 5 -11.34 6.79 20.49
N ARG A 6 -10.57 6.97 21.57
CA ARG A 6 -9.18 7.45 21.49
C ARG A 6 -8.25 6.45 20.80
N LEU A 7 -8.44 5.14 21.05
CA LEU A 7 -7.72 4.08 20.34
C LEU A 7 -8.06 4.07 18.85
N LYS A 8 -9.35 4.14 18.51
CA LYS A 8 -9.81 4.19 17.12
C LYS A 8 -9.26 5.42 16.39
N GLU A 9 -9.23 6.58 17.02
CA GLU A 9 -8.63 7.80 16.47
C GLU A 9 -7.12 7.67 16.28
N GLY A 10 -6.41 7.06 17.24
CA GLY A 10 -4.97 6.81 17.13
C GLY A 10 -4.64 5.89 15.96
N LEU A 11 -5.36 4.78 15.81
CA LEU A 11 -5.21 3.83 14.71
C LEU A 11 -5.55 4.45 13.36
N ASN A 12 -6.62 5.25 13.30
CA ASN A 12 -6.98 5.99 12.08
C ASN A 12 -5.86 6.95 11.64
N LYS A 13 -5.23 7.68 12.57
CA LYS A 13 -4.11 8.58 12.25
C LYS A 13 -2.90 7.84 11.70
N THR A 14 -2.54 6.69 12.26
CA THR A 14 -1.45 5.85 11.75
C THR A 14 -1.77 5.36 10.34
N LYS A 15 -2.99 4.88 10.12
CA LYS A 15 -3.46 4.42 8.81
C LYS A 15 -3.45 5.53 7.76
N GLU A 16 -3.91 6.73 8.11
CA GLU A 16 -3.86 7.89 7.22
C GLU A 16 -2.42 8.30 6.88
N LYS A 17 -1.50 8.28 7.87
CA LYS A 17 -0.09 8.62 7.63
C LYS A 17 0.57 7.61 6.68
N PHE A 18 0.24 6.33 6.83
CA PHE A 18 0.73 5.27 5.96
C PHE A 18 0.20 5.42 4.52
N ILE A 19 -1.11 5.62 4.36
CA ILE A 19 -1.73 5.87 3.04
C ILE A 19 -1.10 7.09 2.36
N LYS A 20 -0.85 8.18 3.10
CA LYS A 20 -0.20 9.38 2.55
C LYS A 20 1.24 9.15 2.09
N GLN A 21 1.97 8.22 2.73
CA GLN A 21 3.33 7.87 2.29
C GLN A 21 3.30 7.11 0.97
N ILE A 22 2.39 6.13 0.85
CA ILE A 22 2.17 5.41 -0.41
C ILE A 22 1.72 6.36 -1.52
N ASP A 23 0.78 7.28 -1.24
CA ASP A 23 0.31 8.24 -2.24
C ASP A 23 1.45 9.12 -2.77
N LYS A 24 2.38 9.52 -1.90
CA LYS A 24 3.56 10.30 -2.30
C LYS A 24 4.53 9.48 -3.16
N LEU A 25 4.78 8.23 -2.77
CA LEU A 25 5.61 7.30 -3.52
C LEU A 25 4.99 7.08 -4.92
N LEU A 26 3.72 6.71 -5.01
CA LEU A 26 3.06 6.49 -6.30
C LEU A 26 3.06 7.74 -7.18
N ALA A 27 2.92 8.93 -6.60
CA ALA A 27 2.97 10.20 -7.33
C ALA A 27 4.37 10.56 -7.85
N SER A 28 5.46 10.02 -7.28
CA SER A 28 6.81 10.26 -7.81
C SER A 28 7.15 9.39 -9.02
N PHE A 29 6.37 8.34 -9.29
CA PHE A 29 6.55 7.49 -10.47
C PHE A 29 5.63 7.90 -11.62
N ARG A 30 6.17 7.89 -12.84
CA ARG A 30 5.41 8.16 -14.08
C ARG A 30 4.95 6.89 -14.78
N LYS A 31 5.51 5.75 -14.40
CA LYS A 31 5.29 4.44 -15.02
C LYS A 31 5.25 3.39 -13.93
N ILE A 32 4.62 2.27 -14.25
CA ILE A 32 4.63 1.10 -13.40
C ILE A 32 5.78 0.21 -13.87
N ASP A 33 6.86 0.23 -13.10
CA ASP A 33 8.10 -0.51 -13.35
C ASP A 33 8.56 -1.25 -12.09
N GLU A 34 9.69 -1.93 -12.19
CA GLU A 34 10.24 -2.74 -11.10
C GLU A 34 10.67 -1.87 -9.91
N GLU A 35 11.24 -0.70 -10.16
CA GLU A 35 11.64 0.27 -9.14
C GLU A 35 10.45 0.71 -8.27
N LEU A 36 9.29 0.95 -8.88
CA LEU A 36 8.08 1.27 -8.12
C LEU A 36 7.69 0.15 -7.13
N PHE A 37 7.77 -1.10 -7.56
CA PHE A 37 7.41 -2.23 -6.69
C PHE A 37 8.44 -2.48 -5.59
N GLU A 38 9.73 -2.27 -5.86
CA GLU A 38 10.80 -2.37 -4.86
C GLU A 38 10.62 -1.33 -3.75
N GLN A 39 10.38 -0.05 -4.10
CA GLN A 39 10.14 0.97 -3.09
C GLN A 39 8.84 0.72 -2.31
N LEU A 40 7.81 0.19 -2.97
CA LEU A 40 6.55 -0.15 -2.30
C LEU A 40 6.75 -1.30 -1.30
N GLU A 41 7.56 -2.30 -1.65
CA GLU A 41 7.96 -3.39 -0.76
C GLU A 41 8.69 -2.88 0.48
N GLU A 42 9.68 -2.00 0.30
CA GLU A 42 10.43 -1.38 1.40
C GLU A 42 9.49 -0.66 2.38
N VAL A 43 8.60 0.20 1.88
CA VAL A 43 7.62 0.93 2.70
C VAL A 43 6.67 -0.02 3.44
N LEU A 44 6.27 -1.13 2.83
CA LEU A 44 5.41 -2.12 3.46
C LEU A 44 6.14 -2.87 4.59
N ILE A 45 7.41 -3.23 4.39
CA ILE A 45 8.23 -3.90 5.41
C ILE A 45 8.45 -2.98 6.62
N GLU A 46 8.70 -1.68 6.39
CA GLU A 46 8.84 -0.68 7.45
C GLU A 46 7.56 -0.46 8.26
N SER A 47 6.40 -0.84 7.72
CA SER A 47 5.09 -0.62 8.33
C SER A 47 4.62 -1.74 9.27
N ASP A 48 5.55 -2.51 9.82
CA ASP A 48 5.32 -3.67 10.70
C ASP A 48 4.54 -4.83 10.03
N ILE A 49 4.58 -4.92 8.69
CA ILE A 49 4.00 -6.04 7.93
C ILE A 49 5.07 -7.13 7.75
N ALA A 50 4.71 -8.38 8.04
CA ALA A 50 5.62 -9.51 7.87
C ALA A 50 6.09 -9.65 6.42
N ILE A 51 7.38 -9.90 6.21
CA ILE A 51 8.02 -10.01 4.87
C ILE A 51 7.26 -10.96 3.94
N ASN A 52 6.84 -12.13 4.44
CA ASN A 52 6.07 -13.08 3.65
C ASN A 52 4.75 -12.50 3.12
N THR A 53 4.06 -11.71 3.94
CA THR A 53 2.82 -11.03 3.56
C THR A 53 3.10 -9.92 2.55
N VAL A 54 4.18 -9.15 2.72
CA VAL A 54 4.58 -8.12 1.76
C VAL A 54 4.87 -8.73 0.39
N MET A 55 5.69 -9.79 0.33
CA MET A 55 5.99 -10.48 -0.94
C MET A 55 4.72 -10.96 -1.65
N GLN A 56 3.78 -11.55 -0.89
CA GLN A 56 2.49 -11.98 -1.44
C GLN A 56 1.67 -10.80 -1.98
N ILE A 57 1.61 -9.68 -1.26
CA ILE A 57 0.89 -8.47 -1.70
C ILE A 57 1.49 -7.92 -2.99
N ILE A 58 2.81 -7.79 -3.05
CA ILE A 58 3.54 -7.26 -4.21
C ILE A 58 3.36 -8.16 -5.43
N GLU A 59 3.48 -9.48 -5.27
CA GLU A 59 3.29 -10.41 -6.36
C GLU A 59 1.86 -10.35 -6.93
N GLN A 60 0.85 -10.34 -6.06
CA GLN A 60 -0.53 -10.20 -6.50
C GLN A 60 -0.79 -8.83 -7.16
N LEU A 61 -0.17 -7.75 -6.66
CA LEU A 61 -0.25 -6.43 -7.27
C LEU A 61 0.33 -6.44 -8.70
N LYS A 62 1.52 -7.02 -8.88
CA LYS A 62 2.14 -7.20 -10.20
C LYS A 62 1.25 -8.00 -11.15
N GLN A 63 0.59 -9.05 -10.66
CA GLN A 63 -0.34 -9.86 -11.45
C GLN A 63 -1.59 -9.06 -11.85
N GLU A 64 -2.23 -8.36 -10.92
CA GLU A 64 -3.44 -7.58 -11.23
C GLU A 64 -3.16 -6.39 -12.14
N VAL A 65 -2.01 -5.73 -12.00
CA VAL A 65 -1.58 -4.67 -12.93
C VAL A 65 -1.51 -5.21 -14.36
N LYS A 66 -0.93 -6.41 -14.54
CA LYS A 66 -0.85 -7.07 -15.85
C LYS A 66 -2.23 -7.47 -16.38
N ILE A 67 -3.07 -8.09 -15.55
CA ILE A 67 -4.40 -8.58 -15.95
C ILE A 67 -5.30 -7.41 -16.36
N ASN A 68 -5.30 -6.33 -15.58
CA ASN A 68 -6.18 -5.18 -15.79
C ASN A 68 -5.57 -4.10 -16.70
N ASN A 69 -4.37 -4.34 -17.28
CA ASN A 69 -3.62 -3.37 -18.08
C ASN A 69 -3.51 -2.00 -17.41
N ILE A 70 -3.21 -2.00 -16.11
CA ILE A 70 -3.05 -0.76 -15.34
C ILE A 70 -1.77 -0.09 -15.83
N THR A 71 -1.89 1.17 -16.23
CA THR A 71 -0.77 1.99 -16.73
C THR A 71 -0.51 3.21 -15.84
N ASP A 72 -1.46 3.56 -14.98
CA ASP A 72 -1.37 4.68 -14.06
C ASP A 72 -0.96 4.19 -12.65
N PRO A 73 0.21 4.61 -12.13
CA PRO A 73 0.64 4.29 -10.77
C PRO A 73 -0.39 4.67 -9.70
N LEU A 74 -1.22 5.69 -9.91
CA LEU A 74 -2.23 6.07 -8.92
C LEU A 74 -3.33 5.01 -8.74
N GLN A 75 -3.59 4.18 -9.75
CA GLN A 75 -4.55 3.08 -9.65
C GLN A 75 -4.04 1.92 -8.78
N ILE A 76 -2.71 1.79 -8.62
CA ILE A 76 -2.10 0.82 -7.71
C ILE A 76 -2.54 1.07 -6.27
N ARG A 77 -2.80 2.33 -5.90
CA ARG A 77 -3.27 2.70 -4.56
C ARG A 77 -4.53 1.93 -4.17
N ASP A 78 -5.51 1.88 -5.05
CA ASP A 78 -6.82 1.31 -4.74
C ASP A 78 -6.74 -0.21 -4.66
N LEU A 79 -5.89 -0.84 -5.50
CA LEU A 79 -5.56 -2.26 -5.37
C LEU A 79 -4.86 -2.57 -4.05
N LEU A 80 -3.84 -1.80 -3.70
CA LEU A 80 -3.08 -2.01 -2.46
C LEU A 80 -3.99 -1.86 -1.24
N LYS A 81 -4.85 -0.83 -1.21
CA LYS A 81 -5.85 -0.68 -0.16
C LYS A 81 -6.75 -1.89 -0.09
N LYS A 82 -7.27 -2.37 -1.22
CA LYS A 82 -8.13 -3.56 -1.23
C LYS A 82 -7.40 -4.76 -0.62
N LYS A 83 -6.16 -5.03 -1.03
CA LYS A 83 -5.36 -6.15 -0.51
C LYS A 83 -5.04 -6.03 0.98
N LEU A 84 -4.67 -4.84 1.46
CA LEU A 84 -4.38 -4.61 2.88
C LEU A 84 -5.60 -4.70 3.80
N PHE A 85 -6.82 -4.57 3.26
CA PHE A 85 -8.06 -4.70 4.02
C PHE A 85 -8.71 -6.08 3.91
N GLU A 86 -8.32 -6.88 2.91
CA GLU A 86 -8.78 -8.27 2.73
C GLU A 86 -7.93 -9.29 3.51
N ILE A 87 -6.78 -8.87 4.05
CA ILE A 87 -5.92 -9.62 4.97
C ILE A 87 -6.34 -9.37 6.41
#